data_AF-A0A7Y8D3Z1-F1
#
_entry.id   AF-A0A7Y8D3Z1-F1
#
_cell.length_a   1.000
_cell.length_b   1.000
_cell.length_c   1.000
_cell.angle_alpha   90.00
_cell.angle_beta   90.00
_cell.angle_gamma   90.00
#
_symmetry.space_group_name_H-M   'P 1'
#
loop_
_entity.id
_entity.type
_entity.pdbx_description
1 polymer ?
#
loop_
_entity_poly.entity_id
_entity_poly.type
_entity_poly.pdbx_seq_one_letter_code
_entity_poly.pdbx_strand_id
1 'polypeptide(L)'
;VDRSIPNSIQVVVDLFQKREIIIDPKPILLEGNNRHDKKLPSLEEMKKELGYFIGKMKKRAPNVTIMATEESLRTLHEASEDFFAGLDSLVQFIEESYKYYRLGNKPPRTLEGFMEILALAKKTNVQSMHSVFAAIVFKAISGASLNPTLKLLKFNQPDYIAKGHAFNGALDIFSLFIFLSEIRNHDYNAYFVTADKDLIHLWNDMTSFMRLDNQPGVLHFDLNYFLPGLRQEEINVLEGIMGS
;
A
#
# COMPACT_ATOMS: atom_id res chain seq x y z
N VAL A 1 -29.22 -22.53 -18.73
CA VAL A 1 -30.53 -21.86 -18.79
C VAL A 1 -30.26 -20.41 -19.14
N ASP A 2 -30.43 -20.08 -20.42
CA ASP A 2 -30.20 -18.76 -20.96
C ASP A 2 -31.36 -17.85 -20.53
N ARG A 3 -31.07 -16.81 -19.74
CA ARG A 3 -32.06 -15.83 -19.27
C ARG A 3 -31.85 -14.53 -20.05
N SER A 4 -32.07 -14.55 -21.35
CA SER A 4 -32.20 -13.33 -22.14
C SER A 4 -33.64 -12.81 -22.01
N ILE A 5 -33.78 -11.61 -21.44
CA ILE A 5 -35.07 -10.91 -21.35
C ILE A 5 -35.41 -10.41 -22.76
N PRO A 6 -36.58 -10.78 -23.35
CA PRO A 6 -36.99 -10.25 -24.64
C PRO A 6 -37.12 -8.73 -24.55
N ASN A 7 -36.50 -8.01 -25.49
CA ASN A 7 -36.45 -6.53 -25.60
C ASN A 7 -35.43 -5.78 -24.72
N SER A 8 -34.37 -6.43 -24.21
CA SER A 8 -33.27 -5.66 -23.60
C SER A 8 -32.46 -4.92 -24.67
N ILE A 9 -32.36 -3.59 -24.55
CA ILE A 9 -31.37 -2.84 -25.32
C ILE A 9 -30.01 -3.21 -24.76
N GLN A 10 -29.23 -3.99 -25.52
CA GLN A 10 -27.83 -4.26 -25.19
C GLN A 10 -27.00 -3.00 -25.48
N VAL A 11 -26.98 -2.07 -24.53
CA VAL A 11 -26.04 -0.95 -24.57
C VAL A 11 -24.68 -1.47 -24.13
N VAL A 12 -23.79 -1.69 -25.09
CA VAL A 12 -22.37 -1.89 -24.80
C VAL A 12 -21.77 -0.50 -24.56
N VAL A 13 -21.56 -0.15 -23.28
CA VAL A 13 -20.82 1.06 -22.91
C VAL A 13 -19.33 0.74 -23.01
N ASP A 14 -18.72 1.14 -24.11
CA ASP A 14 -17.27 1.12 -24.22
C ASP A 14 -16.69 2.37 -23.57
N LEU A 15 -16.22 2.24 -22.34
CA LEU A 15 -15.60 3.33 -21.58
C LEU A 15 -14.19 3.71 -22.11
N PHE A 16 -13.62 2.92 -23.04
CA PHE A 16 -12.17 2.91 -23.29
C PHE A 16 -11.76 2.97 -24.77
N GLN A 17 -12.51 2.40 -25.72
CA GLN A 17 -12.10 2.27 -27.14
C GLN A 17 -11.84 3.60 -27.85
N LYS A 18 -12.39 4.72 -27.38
CA LYS A 18 -12.22 6.04 -27.99
C LYS A 18 -11.50 7.06 -27.11
N ARG A 19 -11.03 6.66 -25.93
CA ARG A 19 -10.30 7.54 -25.02
C ARG A 19 -8.82 7.22 -25.09
N GLU A 20 -7.99 8.24 -24.96
CA GLU A 20 -6.58 8.01 -24.66
C GLU A 20 -6.48 7.33 -23.30
N ILE A 21 -5.84 6.17 -23.26
CA ILE A 21 -5.62 5.41 -22.03
C ILE A 21 -4.13 5.51 -21.74
N ILE A 22 -3.79 6.18 -20.65
CA ILE A 22 -2.42 6.27 -20.17
C ILE A 22 -2.29 5.32 -18.97
N ILE A 23 -1.29 4.45 -18.99
CA ILE A 23 -1.02 3.50 -17.92
C ILE A 23 0.40 3.71 -17.40
N ASP A 24 0.50 3.84 -16.08
CA ASP A 24 1.75 3.69 -15.36
C ASP A 24 1.78 2.32 -14.67
N PRO A 25 2.50 1.34 -15.23
CA PRO A 25 2.53 -0.01 -14.68
C PRO A 25 3.53 -0.17 -13.54
N LYS A 26 4.34 0.83 -13.18
CA LYS A 26 5.46 0.68 -12.21
C LYS A 26 5.08 0.00 -10.89
N PRO A 27 3.91 0.26 -10.25
CA PRO A 27 3.55 -0.40 -8.99
C PRO A 27 3.52 -1.94 -9.07
N ILE A 28 3.19 -2.54 -10.24
CA ILE A 28 3.14 -4.00 -10.42
C ILE A 28 4.51 -4.65 -10.19
N LEU A 29 5.60 -3.91 -10.43
CA LEU A 29 6.97 -4.39 -10.32
C LEU A 29 7.38 -4.65 -8.86
N LEU A 30 6.61 -4.13 -7.91
CA LEU A 30 6.87 -4.21 -6.48
C LEU A 30 5.77 -4.98 -5.71
N GLU A 31 4.65 -5.33 -6.35
CA GLU A 31 3.61 -6.15 -5.72
C GLU A 31 4.15 -7.51 -5.23
N GLY A 32 3.64 -7.97 -4.09
CA GLY A 32 4.11 -9.16 -3.36
C GLY A 32 3.66 -10.50 -3.93
N ASN A 33 3.66 -10.67 -5.26
CA ASN A 33 3.22 -11.90 -5.92
C ASN A 33 4.25 -13.04 -5.79
N ASN A 34 4.31 -13.65 -4.60
CA ASN A 34 5.10 -14.84 -4.28
C ASN A 34 6.62 -14.68 -4.47
N ARG A 35 7.15 -13.48 -4.17
CA ARG A 35 8.61 -13.30 -4.07
C ARG A 35 9.13 -13.89 -2.77
N HIS A 36 9.53 -15.16 -2.83
CA HIS A 36 10.02 -15.90 -1.68
C HIS A 36 11.47 -15.52 -1.30
N ASP A 37 12.19 -14.85 -2.19
CA ASP A 37 13.59 -14.45 -2.02
C ASP A 37 13.76 -13.15 -1.21
N LYS A 38 12.66 -12.42 -0.95
CA LYS A 38 12.60 -11.19 -0.14
C LYS A 38 13.56 -10.09 -0.56
N LYS A 39 13.87 -10.00 -1.85
CA LYS A 39 14.84 -9.04 -2.39
C LYS A 39 14.19 -8.02 -3.31
N LEU A 40 14.82 -6.85 -3.40
CA LEU A 40 14.53 -5.89 -4.45
C LEU A 40 14.88 -6.57 -5.79
N PRO A 41 13.95 -6.69 -6.76
CA PRO A 41 14.31 -7.15 -8.08
C PRO A 41 15.35 -6.23 -8.70
N SER A 42 16.33 -6.82 -9.36
CA SER A 42 17.31 -6.08 -10.14
C SER A 42 16.63 -5.28 -11.27
N LEU A 43 17.30 -4.23 -11.74
CA LEU A 43 16.83 -3.46 -12.89
C LEU A 43 16.52 -4.33 -14.11
N GLU A 44 17.31 -5.37 -14.37
CA GLU A 44 17.08 -6.28 -15.50
C GLU A 44 15.83 -7.16 -15.31
N GLU A 45 15.55 -7.59 -14.07
CA GLU A 45 14.31 -8.29 -13.74
C GLU A 45 13.10 -7.36 -13.90
N MET A 46 13.18 -6.13 -13.37
CA MET A 46 12.14 -5.12 -13.53
C MET A 46 11.86 -4.81 -15.01
N LYS A 47 12.91 -4.66 -15.83
CA LYS A 47 12.79 -4.42 -17.29
C LYS A 47 12.07 -5.58 -17.99
N LYS A 48 12.44 -6.81 -17.65
CA LYS A 48 11.85 -8.03 -18.23
C LYS A 48 10.36 -8.16 -17.89
N GLU A 49 10.01 -7.96 -16.63
CA GLU A 49 8.61 -8.01 -16.17
C GLU A 49 7.77 -6.90 -16.80
N LEU A 50 8.30 -5.67 -16.83
CA LEU A 50 7.67 -4.54 -17.47
C LEU A 50 7.43 -4.80 -18.97
N GLY A 51 8.45 -5.31 -19.68
CA GLY A 51 8.33 -5.65 -21.10
C GLY A 51 7.25 -6.70 -21.36
N TYR A 52 7.15 -7.71 -20.50
CA TYR A 52 6.09 -8.72 -20.57
C TYR A 52 4.69 -8.12 -20.36
N PHE A 53 4.53 -7.25 -19.37
CA PHE A 53 3.27 -6.55 -19.09
C PHE A 53 2.86 -5.65 -20.27
N ILE A 54 3.78 -4.82 -20.76
CA ILE A 54 3.56 -3.91 -21.89
C ILE A 54 3.13 -4.70 -23.13
N GLY A 55 3.82 -5.80 -23.44
CA GLY A 55 3.48 -6.65 -24.59
C GLY A 55 2.05 -7.21 -24.51
N LYS A 56 1.64 -7.68 -23.32
CA LYS A 56 0.25 -8.13 -23.09
C LYS A 56 -0.78 -7.00 -23.25
N MET A 57 -0.49 -5.83 -22.69
CA MET A 57 -1.40 -4.68 -22.74
C MET A 57 -1.56 -4.15 -24.15
N LYS A 58 -0.45 -3.92 -24.87
CA LYS A 58 -0.48 -3.48 -26.27
C LYS A 58 -1.20 -4.46 -27.20
N LYS A 59 -1.11 -5.77 -26.95
CA LYS A 59 -1.88 -6.78 -27.71
C LYS A 59 -3.39 -6.65 -27.49
N ARG A 60 -3.85 -6.27 -26.29
CA ARG A 60 -5.27 -6.16 -25.94
C ARG A 60 -5.85 -4.78 -26.22
N ALA A 61 -5.05 -3.74 -26.01
CA ALA A 61 -5.40 -2.34 -26.20
C ALA A 61 -4.24 -1.63 -26.93
N PRO A 62 -4.19 -1.70 -28.27
CA PRO A 62 -3.07 -1.14 -29.05
C PRO A 62 -2.84 0.36 -28.83
N ASN A 63 -3.92 1.09 -28.52
CA ASN A 63 -3.93 2.55 -28.36
C ASN A 63 -3.51 3.02 -26.95
N VAL A 64 -3.09 2.12 -26.06
CA VAL A 64 -2.64 2.52 -24.71
C VAL A 64 -1.29 3.22 -24.76
N THR A 65 -1.13 4.34 -24.07
CA THR A 65 0.17 4.98 -23.81
C THR A 65 0.74 4.43 -22.51
N ILE A 66 2.01 4.03 -22.52
CA ILE A 66 2.71 3.52 -21.33
C ILE A 66 3.69 4.60 -20.87
N MET A 67 3.64 4.99 -19.59
CA MET A 67 4.50 6.03 -19.01
C MET A 67 5.83 5.52 -18.46
N ALA A 68 6.00 4.20 -18.31
CA ALA A 68 7.24 3.64 -17.80
C ALA A 68 8.40 3.78 -18.81
N THR A 69 9.40 4.59 -18.47
CA THR A 69 10.66 4.79 -19.19
C THR A 69 11.81 4.08 -18.47
N GLU A 70 12.94 3.88 -19.15
CA GLU A 70 14.15 3.33 -18.51
C GLU A 70 14.65 4.18 -17.34
N GLU A 71 14.58 5.51 -17.48
CA GLU A 71 14.91 6.47 -16.42
C GLU A 71 13.96 6.31 -15.23
N SER A 72 12.64 6.28 -15.47
CA SER A 72 11.66 6.10 -14.38
C SER A 72 11.82 4.78 -13.63
N LEU A 73 12.32 3.74 -14.32
CA LEU A 73 12.59 2.44 -13.72
C LEU A 73 13.82 2.49 -12.80
N ARG A 74 14.85 3.24 -13.21
CA ARG A 74 16.03 3.49 -12.40
C ARG A 74 15.67 4.28 -11.14
N THR A 75 14.92 5.37 -11.29
CA THR A 75 14.44 6.18 -10.17
C THR A 75 13.60 5.34 -9.20
N LEU A 76 12.69 4.51 -9.71
CA LEU A 76 11.90 3.58 -8.90
C LEU A 76 12.79 2.61 -8.12
N HIS A 77 13.78 2.03 -8.77
CA HIS A 77 14.70 1.09 -8.13
C HIS A 77 15.49 1.76 -7.01
N GLU A 78 16.10 2.92 -7.28
CA GLU A 78 16.83 3.73 -6.30
C GLU A 78 15.93 4.10 -5.11
N ALA A 79 14.70 4.58 -5.35
CA ALA A 79 13.74 4.89 -4.29
C ALA A 79 13.30 3.65 -3.49
N SER A 80 13.37 2.47 -4.10
CA SER A 80 13.05 1.20 -3.44
C SER A 80 14.21 0.65 -2.63
N GLU A 81 15.47 1.02 -2.90
CA GLU A 81 16.63 0.53 -2.16
C GLU A 81 16.54 0.88 -0.67
N ASP A 82 16.15 2.12 -0.33
CA ASP A 82 15.99 2.56 1.06
C ASP A 82 14.90 1.76 1.80
N PHE A 83 13.77 1.50 1.14
CA PHE A 83 12.71 0.67 1.70
C PHE A 83 13.20 -0.76 1.94
N PHE A 84 13.88 -1.35 0.95
CA PHE A 84 14.40 -2.72 1.06
C PHE A 84 15.54 -2.85 2.07
N ALA A 85 16.31 -1.78 2.33
CA ALA A 85 17.31 -1.74 3.39
C ALA A 85 16.67 -1.82 4.80
N GLY A 86 15.47 -1.26 4.98
CA GLY A 86 14.71 -1.33 6.23
C GLY A 86 13.71 -2.49 6.32
N LEU A 87 13.57 -3.29 5.25
CA LEU A 87 12.47 -4.23 5.08
C LEU A 87 12.48 -5.36 6.10
N ASP A 88 13.64 -5.91 6.47
CA ASP A 88 13.70 -7.01 7.45
C ASP A 88 13.16 -6.57 8.83
N SER A 89 13.54 -5.37 9.28
CA SER A 89 13.00 -4.75 10.50
C SER A 89 11.49 -4.57 10.42
N LEU A 90 10.99 -4.14 9.27
CA LEU A 90 9.57 -3.92 9.03
C LEU A 90 8.78 -5.24 8.99
N VAL A 91 9.31 -6.27 8.33
CA VAL A 91 8.73 -7.62 8.32
C VAL A 91 8.66 -8.16 9.74
N GLN A 92 9.75 -8.03 10.50
CA GLN A 92 9.78 -8.45 11.91
C GLN A 92 8.74 -7.69 12.74
N PHE A 93 8.60 -6.38 12.55
CA PHE A 93 7.56 -5.58 13.21
C PHE A 93 6.15 -6.10 12.94
N ILE A 94 5.83 -6.39 11.68
CA ILE A 94 4.52 -6.91 11.28
C ILE A 94 4.29 -8.30 11.89
N GLU A 95 5.31 -9.16 11.93
CA GLU A 95 5.24 -10.48 12.56
C GLU A 95 5.04 -10.41 14.08
N GLU A 96 5.74 -9.51 14.78
CA GLU A 96 5.55 -9.28 16.22
C GLU A 96 4.16 -8.71 16.52
N SER A 97 3.66 -7.81 15.67
CA SER A 97 2.30 -7.27 15.76
C SER A 97 1.23 -8.34 15.52
N TYR A 98 1.47 -9.25 14.57
CA TYR A 98 0.64 -10.43 14.36
C TYR A 98 0.61 -11.31 15.61
N LYS A 99 1.77 -11.63 16.21
CA LYS A 99 1.84 -12.42 17.45
C LYS A 99 1.08 -11.75 18.59
N TYR A 100 1.28 -10.45 18.77
CA TYR A 100 0.55 -9.64 19.76
C TYR A 100 -0.97 -9.77 19.56
N TYR A 101 -1.47 -9.59 18.34
CA TYR A 101 -2.89 -9.74 18.00
C TYR A 101 -3.42 -11.16 18.23
N ARG A 102 -2.66 -12.19 17.85
CA ARG A 102 -3.05 -13.62 18.00
C ARG A 102 -3.17 -14.08 19.45
N LEU A 103 -2.50 -13.42 20.38
CA LEU A 103 -2.65 -13.65 21.83
C LEU A 103 -3.96 -13.07 22.39
N GLY A 104 -4.77 -12.41 21.56
CA GLY A 104 -6.02 -11.78 21.96
C GLY A 104 -5.88 -10.32 22.38
N ASN A 105 -4.66 -9.77 22.32
CA ASN A 105 -4.43 -8.37 22.64
C ASN A 105 -5.02 -7.47 21.55
N LYS A 106 -5.80 -6.47 21.96
CA LYS A 106 -6.38 -5.46 21.09
C LYS A 106 -6.11 -4.10 21.72
N PRO A 107 -5.17 -3.32 21.18
CA PRO A 107 -4.82 -2.05 21.79
C PRO A 107 -6.02 -1.10 21.68
N PRO A 108 -6.33 -0.31 22.72
CA PRO A 108 -7.40 0.66 22.67
C PRO A 108 -7.11 1.72 21.60
N ARG A 109 -8.15 2.28 20.97
CA ARG A 109 -8.05 3.37 19.98
C ARG A 109 -7.75 4.72 20.66
N THR A 110 -6.61 4.78 21.32
CA THR A 110 -6.12 5.87 22.16
C THR A 110 -4.61 6.05 21.98
N LEU A 111 -4.05 7.16 22.45
CA LEU A 111 -2.60 7.40 22.37
C LEU A 111 -1.81 6.27 23.05
N GLU A 112 -2.24 5.79 24.22
CA GLU A 112 -1.58 4.68 24.92
C GLU A 112 -1.53 3.41 24.06
N GLY A 113 -2.65 3.03 23.45
CA GLY A 113 -2.69 1.88 22.56
C GLY A 113 -1.81 2.04 21.31
N PHE A 114 -1.71 3.26 20.76
CA PHE A 114 -0.79 3.52 19.66
C PHE A 114 0.68 3.47 20.10
N MET A 115 0.98 3.95 21.30
CA MET A 115 2.32 3.90 21.91
C MET A 115 2.78 2.46 22.14
N GLU A 116 1.88 1.52 22.45
CA GLU A 116 2.21 0.09 22.51
C GLU A 116 2.73 -0.42 21.15
N ILE A 117 2.10 0.00 20.05
CA ILE A 117 2.49 -0.42 18.70
C ILE A 117 3.76 0.29 18.24
N LEU A 118 3.94 1.56 18.58
CA LEU A 118 5.20 2.26 18.36
C LEU A 118 6.36 1.63 19.14
N ALA A 119 6.11 1.12 20.35
CA ALA A 119 7.12 0.40 21.12
C ALA A 119 7.53 -0.91 20.44
N LEU A 120 6.59 -1.63 19.81
CA LEU A 120 6.91 -2.80 18.98
C LEU A 120 7.79 -2.43 17.79
N ALA A 121 7.45 -1.36 17.07
CA ALA A 121 8.25 -0.87 15.93
C ALA A 121 9.67 -0.46 16.35
N LYS A 122 9.81 0.25 17.48
CA LYS A 122 11.11 0.62 18.05
C LYS A 122 11.94 -0.60 18.43
N LYS A 123 11.33 -1.61 19.04
CA LYS A 123 12.00 -2.86 19.44
C LYS A 123 12.58 -3.61 18.24
N THR A 124 11.92 -3.53 17.09
CA THR A 124 12.37 -4.17 15.84
C THR A 124 13.22 -3.25 14.97
N ASN A 125 13.71 -2.12 15.51
CA ASN A 125 14.59 -1.19 14.80
C ASN A 125 14.02 -0.70 13.46
N VAL A 126 12.71 -0.46 13.43
CA VAL A 126 12.03 0.12 12.27
C VAL A 126 12.38 1.61 12.19
N GLN A 127 12.94 2.03 11.05
CA GLN A 127 13.38 3.42 10.82
C GLN A 127 12.19 4.41 10.78
N SER A 128 12.43 5.69 11.03
CA SER A 128 11.40 6.74 11.21
C SER A 128 10.37 6.86 10.07
N MET A 129 10.72 6.49 8.83
CA MET A 129 9.80 6.46 7.67
C MET A 129 8.60 5.50 7.82
N HIS A 130 8.58 4.65 8.84
CA HIS A 130 7.57 3.61 9.03
C HIS A 130 6.57 3.90 10.16
N SER A 131 6.55 5.12 10.70
CA SER A 131 5.49 5.57 11.60
C SER A 131 4.09 5.41 10.96
N VAL A 132 4.01 5.55 9.63
CA VAL A 132 2.80 5.23 8.84
C VAL A 132 2.49 3.74 8.88
N PHE A 133 3.49 2.86 8.76
CA PHE A 133 3.28 1.41 8.94
C PHE A 133 2.78 1.09 10.36
N ALA A 134 3.30 1.77 11.38
CA ALA A 134 2.78 1.62 12.75
C ALA A 134 1.31 2.06 12.86
N ALA A 135 0.92 3.15 12.20
CA ALA A 135 -0.48 3.60 12.14
C ALA A 135 -1.39 2.61 11.40
N ILE A 136 -0.94 2.09 10.25
CA ILE A 136 -1.65 1.07 9.47
C ILE A 136 -1.82 -0.21 10.28
N VAL A 137 -0.75 -0.71 10.92
CA VAL A 137 -0.79 -1.90 11.77
C VAL A 137 -1.66 -1.68 13.01
N PHE A 138 -1.54 -0.52 13.67
CA PHE A 138 -2.40 -0.16 14.80
C PHE A 138 -3.87 -0.16 14.41
N LYS A 139 -4.22 0.40 13.25
CA LYS A 139 -5.58 0.31 12.71
C LYS A 139 -6.02 -1.13 12.48
N ALA A 140 -5.14 -1.98 11.95
CA ALA A 140 -5.46 -3.39 11.70
C ALA A 140 -5.85 -4.13 13.00
N ILE A 141 -5.19 -3.86 14.11
CA ILE A 141 -5.34 -4.66 15.34
C ILE A 141 -6.21 -4.01 16.43
N SER A 142 -6.50 -2.70 16.34
CA SER A 142 -7.33 -1.95 17.31
C SER A 142 -8.86 -2.15 17.18
N GLY A 143 -9.33 -3.00 16.25
CA GLY A 143 -10.66 -3.62 16.37
C GLY A 143 -11.87 -2.86 15.83
N ALA A 144 -11.78 -2.22 14.65
CA ALA A 144 -12.99 -1.85 13.90
C ALA A 144 -13.70 -3.11 13.35
N SER A 145 -15.05 -3.12 13.33
CA SER A 145 -15.89 -4.25 12.88
C SER A 145 -15.69 -4.63 11.41
N LEU A 146 -15.34 -3.66 10.57
CA LEU A 146 -14.83 -3.84 9.21
C LEU A 146 -13.38 -3.35 9.19
N ASN A 147 -12.45 -4.29 9.07
CA ASN A 147 -11.03 -3.99 9.05
C ASN A 147 -10.36 -4.52 7.77
N PRO A 148 -10.47 -3.78 6.65
CA PRO A 148 -9.80 -4.15 5.41
C PRO A 148 -8.28 -4.23 5.57
N THR A 149 -7.69 -3.39 6.41
CA THR A 149 -6.26 -3.41 6.71
C THR A 149 -5.82 -4.74 7.35
N LEU A 150 -6.63 -5.29 8.27
CA LEU A 150 -6.38 -6.62 8.85
C LEU A 150 -6.45 -7.75 7.80
N LYS A 151 -7.35 -7.63 6.82
CA LYS A 151 -7.48 -8.60 5.72
C LYS A 151 -6.33 -8.50 4.72
N LEU A 152 -5.94 -7.29 4.35
CA LEU A 152 -4.77 -7.04 3.49
C LEU A 152 -3.52 -7.62 4.14
N LEU A 153 -3.31 -7.32 5.42
CA LEU A 153 -2.22 -7.89 6.20
C LEU A 153 -2.40 -9.38 6.48
N LYS A 154 -3.52 -10.02 6.13
CA LYS A 154 -3.74 -11.48 6.26
C LYS A 154 -3.55 -12.03 7.68
N PHE A 155 -3.76 -11.23 8.73
CA PHE A 155 -3.62 -11.66 10.14
C PHE A 155 -4.64 -12.73 10.57
N ASN A 156 -5.65 -13.00 9.73
CA ASN A 156 -6.60 -14.09 9.90
C ASN A 156 -6.14 -15.43 9.30
N GLN A 157 -5.05 -15.45 8.51
CA GLN A 157 -4.59 -16.65 7.83
C GLN A 157 -3.78 -17.56 8.77
N PRO A 158 -3.98 -18.89 8.71
CA PRO A 158 -3.11 -19.84 9.39
C PRO A 158 -1.70 -19.83 8.75
N ASP A 159 -0.71 -20.25 9.53
CA ASP A 159 0.69 -20.35 9.09
C ASP A 159 1.28 -19.02 8.55
N TYR A 160 0.77 -17.90 9.08
CA TYR A 160 1.05 -16.54 8.64
C TYR A 160 2.53 -16.25 8.34
N ILE A 161 3.39 -16.57 9.32
CA ILE A 161 4.84 -16.35 9.25
C ILE A 161 5.47 -17.28 8.20
N ALA A 162 5.13 -18.58 8.24
CA ALA A 162 5.69 -19.57 7.32
C ALA A 162 5.35 -19.29 5.86
N LYS A 163 4.18 -18.69 5.59
CA LYS A 163 3.76 -18.28 4.25
C LYS A 163 4.29 -16.92 3.80
N GLY A 164 5.09 -16.24 4.63
CA GLY A 164 5.69 -14.95 4.29
C GLY A 164 4.67 -13.83 4.12
N HIS A 165 3.50 -13.91 4.77
CA HIS A 165 2.44 -12.92 4.59
C HIS A 165 2.83 -11.51 5.08
N ALA A 166 3.72 -11.42 6.08
CA ALA A 166 4.26 -10.13 6.53
C ALA A 166 5.06 -9.42 5.44
N PHE A 167 5.88 -10.15 4.68
CA PHE A 167 6.63 -9.60 3.57
C PHE A 167 5.71 -9.12 2.44
N ASN A 168 4.73 -9.93 2.05
CA ASN A 168 3.78 -9.52 1.00
C ASN A 168 2.97 -8.29 1.42
N GLY A 169 2.48 -8.26 2.67
CA GLY A 169 1.75 -7.10 3.20
C GLY A 169 2.61 -5.83 3.27
N ALA A 170 3.90 -5.96 3.59
CA ALA A 170 4.83 -4.83 3.55
C ALA A 170 4.98 -4.25 2.14
N LEU A 171 5.15 -5.12 1.13
CA LEU A 171 5.24 -4.72 -0.28
C LEU A 171 3.94 -4.11 -0.81
N ASP A 172 2.79 -4.66 -0.44
CA ASP A 172 1.48 -4.16 -0.86
C ASP A 172 1.24 -2.73 -0.31
N ILE A 173 1.68 -2.44 0.92
CA ILE A 173 1.60 -1.08 1.48
C ILE A 173 2.63 -0.15 0.81
N PHE A 174 3.85 -0.64 0.55
CA PHE A 174 4.89 0.16 -0.10
C PHE A 174 4.52 0.53 -1.55
N SER A 175 3.94 -0.40 -2.31
CA SER A 175 3.47 -0.14 -3.66
C SER A 175 2.36 0.93 -3.69
N LEU A 176 1.52 0.99 -2.64
CA LEU A 176 0.57 2.08 -2.46
C LEU A 176 1.25 3.42 -2.19
N PHE A 177 2.33 3.47 -1.40
CA PHE A 177 3.07 4.72 -1.19
C PHE A 177 3.72 5.23 -2.49
N ILE A 178 4.30 4.33 -3.28
CA ILE A 178 4.85 4.70 -4.60
C ILE A 178 3.75 5.15 -5.54
N PHE A 179 2.63 4.43 -5.58
CA PHE A 179 1.47 4.86 -6.35
C PHE A 179 1.04 6.28 -5.94
N LEU A 180 0.99 6.54 -4.64
CA LEU A 180 0.60 7.84 -4.09
C LEU A 180 1.57 8.97 -4.43
N SER A 181 2.88 8.73 -4.32
CA SER A 181 3.89 9.72 -4.66
C SER A 181 3.91 10.01 -6.16
N GLU A 182 3.70 8.99 -7.01
CA GLU A 182 3.72 9.16 -8.46
C GLU A 182 2.45 9.85 -8.96
N ILE A 183 1.27 9.40 -8.53
CA ILE A 183 0.02 9.81 -9.18
C ILE A 183 -0.51 11.18 -8.78
N ARG A 184 -0.26 11.63 -7.54
CA ARG A 184 -0.74 12.93 -7.09
C ARG A 184 0.19 14.08 -7.47
N ASN A 185 1.38 13.78 -8.00
CA ASN A 185 2.29 14.77 -8.59
C ASN A 185 1.92 15.17 -10.03
N HIS A 186 0.75 14.74 -10.52
CA HIS A 186 0.32 15.01 -11.88
C HIS A 186 -1.02 15.76 -11.93
N ASP A 187 -1.15 16.67 -12.89
CA ASP A 187 -2.34 17.50 -13.10
C ASP A 187 -3.54 16.75 -13.72
N TYR A 188 -3.57 15.41 -13.65
CA TYR A 188 -4.61 14.58 -14.27
C TYR A 188 -5.35 13.66 -13.30
N ASN A 189 -6.58 13.31 -13.67
CA ASN A 189 -7.38 12.31 -12.96
C ASN A 189 -6.76 10.92 -13.16
N ALA A 190 -6.24 10.35 -12.09
CA ALA A 190 -5.66 9.02 -12.08
C ALA A 190 -6.50 8.05 -11.26
N TYR A 191 -6.49 6.78 -11.69
CA TYR A 191 -7.28 5.71 -11.09
C TYR A 191 -6.34 4.58 -10.70
N PHE A 192 -6.44 4.14 -9.44
CA PHE A 192 -5.78 2.90 -9.03
C PHE A 192 -6.58 1.71 -9.53
N VAL A 193 -5.95 0.82 -10.29
CA VAL A 193 -6.58 -0.38 -10.83
C VAL A 193 -5.81 -1.60 -10.35
N THR A 194 -6.42 -2.40 -9.50
CA THR A 194 -5.86 -3.65 -8.98
C THR A 194 -6.93 -4.73 -8.93
N ALA A 195 -6.51 -6.00 -8.99
CA ALA A 195 -7.39 -7.15 -8.76
C ALA A 195 -7.54 -7.47 -7.26
N ASP A 196 -6.72 -6.86 -6.40
CA ASP A 196 -6.80 -7.05 -4.95
C ASP A 196 -7.84 -6.10 -4.34
N LYS A 197 -8.99 -6.66 -3.98
CA LYS A 197 -10.08 -5.90 -3.35
C LYS A 197 -9.70 -5.30 -1.99
N ASP A 198 -8.83 -5.97 -1.23
CA ASP A 198 -8.45 -5.52 0.11
C ASP A 198 -7.48 -4.34 -0.02
N LEU A 199 -6.67 -4.32 -1.07
CA LEU A 199 -5.84 -3.18 -1.45
C LEU A 199 -6.66 -1.95 -1.89
N ILE A 200 -7.76 -2.16 -2.64
CA ILE A 200 -8.72 -1.09 -2.98
C ILE A 200 -9.37 -0.50 -1.73
N HIS A 201 -9.70 -1.34 -0.75
CA HIS A 201 -10.29 -0.87 0.49
C HIS A 201 -9.29 -0.09 1.34
N LEU A 202 -8.03 -0.53 1.43
CA LEU A 202 -6.99 0.25 2.09
C LEU A 202 -6.76 1.58 1.36
N TRP A 203 -6.74 1.57 0.02
CA TRP A 203 -6.64 2.78 -0.78
C TRP A 203 -7.71 3.81 -0.44
N ASN A 204 -8.99 3.43 -0.52
CA ASN A 204 -10.12 4.33 -0.22
C ASN A 204 -10.11 4.84 1.23
N ASP A 205 -9.49 4.08 2.12
CA ASP A 205 -9.35 4.42 3.51
C ASP A 205 -8.20 5.40 3.74
N MET A 206 -7.05 5.18 3.09
CA MET A 206 -5.88 6.07 3.08
C MET A 206 -6.20 7.47 2.56
N THR A 207 -7.04 7.58 1.54
CA THR A 207 -7.49 8.90 1.03
C THR A 207 -8.27 9.71 2.07
N SER A 208 -8.77 9.08 3.14
CA SER A 208 -9.49 9.78 4.22
C SER A 208 -8.58 10.37 5.29
N PHE A 209 -7.34 9.91 5.40
CA PHE A 209 -6.41 10.34 6.45
C PHE A 209 -5.08 10.84 5.95
N MET A 210 -4.80 10.69 4.67
CA MET A 210 -3.60 11.26 4.08
C MET A 210 -3.94 12.64 3.50
N ARG A 211 -3.23 13.65 3.98
CA ARG A 211 -3.24 14.99 3.41
C ARG A 211 -2.13 15.07 2.37
N LEU A 212 -2.52 15.48 1.18
CA LEU A 212 -1.58 15.77 0.11
C LEU A 212 -1.39 17.28 0.12
N ASP A 213 -0.17 17.72 0.28
CA ASP A 213 0.20 19.10 0.02
C ASP A 213 0.79 19.21 -1.39
N ASN A 214 1.14 20.42 -1.81
CA ASN A 214 1.73 20.65 -3.13
C ASN A 214 3.24 20.35 -3.16
N GLN A 215 3.81 19.74 -2.12
CA GLN A 215 5.24 19.41 -2.10
C GLN A 215 5.44 18.03 -2.74
N PRO A 216 6.12 17.95 -3.89
CA PRO A 216 6.34 16.67 -4.55
C PRO A 216 7.12 15.72 -3.65
N GLY A 217 6.58 14.51 -3.47
CA GLY A 217 7.23 13.44 -2.69
C GLY A 217 7.02 13.53 -1.18
N VAL A 218 6.22 14.48 -0.68
CA VAL A 218 5.84 14.55 0.73
C VAL A 218 4.42 14.02 0.90
N LEU A 219 4.23 13.07 1.83
CA LEU A 219 2.91 12.56 2.21
C LEU A 219 2.65 12.94 3.67
N HIS A 220 1.62 13.75 3.92
CA HIS A 220 1.19 14.06 5.28
C HIS A 220 0.11 13.09 5.74
N PHE A 221 0.18 12.62 6.98
CA PHE A 221 -0.81 11.73 7.55
C PHE A 221 -1.50 12.41 8.74
N ASP A 222 -2.83 12.49 8.69
CA ASP A 222 -3.69 12.99 9.74
C ASP A 222 -3.90 11.92 10.81
N LEU A 223 -3.07 11.96 11.84
CA LEU A 223 -3.12 11.01 12.95
C LEU A 223 -4.44 11.08 13.74
N ASN A 224 -5.18 12.19 13.69
CA ASN A 224 -6.50 12.28 14.35
C ASN A 224 -7.50 11.29 13.78
N TYR A 225 -7.30 10.84 12.55
CA TYR A 225 -8.11 9.78 11.97
C TYR A 225 -7.97 8.45 12.73
N PHE A 226 -6.73 8.13 13.17
CA PHE A 226 -6.44 6.92 13.93
C PHE A 226 -6.72 7.10 15.43
N LEU A 227 -6.53 8.33 15.92
CA LEU A 227 -6.62 8.73 17.31
C LEU A 227 -7.60 9.91 17.44
N PRO A 228 -8.91 9.67 17.36
CA PRO A 228 -9.88 10.75 17.45
C PRO A 228 -9.86 11.36 18.87
N GLY A 229 -9.85 12.70 18.94
CA GLY A 229 -9.95 13.43 20.21
C GLY A 229 -8.63 13.64 20.95
N LEU A 230 -7.48 13.58 20.25
CA LEU A 230 -6.19 13.97 20.81
C LEU A 230 -6.23 15.42 21.30
N ARG A 231 -5.69 15.66 22.49
CA ARG A 231 -5.43 16.98 23.04
C ARG A 231 -4.14 17.53 22.45
N GLN A 232 -3.97 18.86 22.44
CA GLN A 232 -2.76 19.50 21.88
C GLN A 232 -1.46 18.97 22.54
N GLU A 233 -1.49 18.70 23.84
CA GLU A 233 -0.34 18.12 24.56
C GLU A 233 0.05 16.74 24.03
N GLU A 234 -0.94 15.93 23.63
CA GLU A 234 -0.74 14.59 23.07
C GLU A 234 -0.23 14.66 21.62
N ILE A 235 -0.67 15.66 20.86
CA ILE A 235 -0.15 15.96 19.52
C ILE A 235 1.34 16.33 19.60
N ASN A 236 1.73 17.20 20.53
CA ASN A 236 3.13 17.60 20.70
C ASN A 236 4.05 16.41 21.03
N VAL A 237 3.55 15.45 21.82
CA VAL A 237 4.27 14.20 22.13
C VAL A 237 4.46 13.36 20.86
N LEU A 238 3.43 13.26 20.02
CA LEU A 238 3.52 12.53 18.75
C LEU A 238 4.50 13.18 17.78
N GLU A 239 4.46 14.50 17.64
CA GLU A 239 5.40 15.27 16.80
C GLU A 239 6.86 15.02 17.23
N GLY A 240 7.14 15.06 18.55
CA GLY A 240 8.47 14.79 19.08
C GLY A 240 8.95 13.35 18.87
N ILE A 241 8.04 12.37 18.82
CA ILE A 241 8.40 10.95 18.58
C ILE A 241 8.58 10.66 17.08
N MET A 242 7.77 11.30 16.23
CA MET A 242 7.76 11.02 14.80
C MET A 242 8.85 11.78 14.04
N GLY A 243 9.53 12.74 14.69
CA GLY A 243 10.63 13.47 14.10
C GLY A 243 10.12 14.40 13.00
N SER A 244 9.52 15.52 13.42
CA SER A 244 9.22 16.66 12.56
C SER A 244 10.47 17.22 11.90
#